data_AF-A0A382IBQ8-F1
#
_entry.id   AF-A0A382IBQ8-F1
#
_cell.length_a   1.000
_cell.length_b   1.000
_cell.length_c   1.000
_cell.angle_alpha   90.00
_cell.angle_beta   90.00
_cell.angle_gamma   90.00
#
_symmetry.space_group_name_H-M   'P 1'
#
loop_
_entity.id
_entity.type
_entity.pdbx_description
1 polymer ?
#
loop_
_entity_poly.entity_id
_entity_poly.type
_entity_poly.pdbx_seq_one_letter_code
_entity_poly.pdbx_strand_id
1 'polypeptide(L)'
;MNRLLNAWLIGSKRSLSQWKLLTSVVLGVILACTIISSSFIYLDSLEEIALNLALDDVPDQEHDLILQTKAGPVSQSQYDLLNSTASKQLSSHIGNLEQDRFSAIKSPTFFLTELGFESAAEEKVKVGARMITLPAFSKVKDRAYFVSLPSLNENIKILSGSSEIPEYYPFFDEKNLYLGALISNTSAELFSLKVGDQMIAFPTWSDKYESIVVEISGIFERKPSGENIWYLEETVLGASTASA
;
A
#
# COMPACT_ATOMS: atom_id res chain seq x y z
N MET A 1 13.42 -59.60 20.59
CA MET A 1 12.54 -58.84 21.51
C MET A 1 12.72 -59.19 23.00
N ASN A 2 12.78 -60.48 23.39
CA ASN A 2 12.70 -60.87 24.82
C ASN A 2 13.92 -60.49 25.69
N ARG A 3 15.11 -60.27 25.11
CA ARG A 3 16.31 -59.89 25.86
C ARG A 3 16.27 -58.44 26.36
N LEU A 4 15.69 -57.51 25.59
CA LEU A 4 15.50 -56.11 26.00
C LEU A 4 14.45 -56.00 27.11
N LEU A 5 13.35 -56.76 27.00
CA LEU A 5 12.33 -56.83 28.04
C LEU A 5 12.88 -57.38 29.36
N ASN A 6 13.65 -58.46 29.32
CA ASN A 6 14.27 -59.01 30.53
C ASN A 6 15.31 -58.07 31.14
N ALA A 7 16.13 -57.40 30.33
CA ALA A 7 17.07 -56.39 30.81
C ALA A 7 16.36 -55.19 31.45
N TRP A 8 15.25 -54.73 30.87
CA TRP A 8 14.42 -53.66 31.40
C TRP A 8 13.76 -54.03 32.75
N LEU A 9 13.26 -55.26 32.87
CA LEU A 9 12.62 -55.75 34.10
C LEU A 9 13.62 -55.89 35.26
N ILE A 10 14.85 -56.35 34.97
CA ILE A 10 15.93 -56.45 35.95
C ILE A 10 16.42 -55.05 36.36
N GLY A 11 16.58 -54.14 35.41
CA GLY A 11 16.95 -52.74 35.66
C GLY A 11 15.91 -52.00 36.51
N SER A 12 14.62 -52.19 36.22
CA SER A 12 13.50 -51.63 36.98
C SER A 12 13.44 -52.15 38.42
N LYS A 13 13.56 -53.46 38.65
CA LYS A 13 13.59 -54.03 40.01
C LYS A 13 14.78 -53.52 40.83
N ARG A 14 15.95 -53.37 40.22
CA ARG A 14 17.15 -52.86 40.90
C ARG A 14 17.07 -51.36 41.19
N SER A 15 16.45 -50.60 40.29
CA SER A 15 16.13 -49.18 40.42
C SER A 15 15.17 -48.91 41.61
N LEU A 16 14.14 -49.75 41.77
CA LEU A 16 13.22 -49.72 42.92
C LEU A 16 13.90 -50.08 44.27
N SER A 17 14.96 -50.89 44.28
CA SER A 17 15.70 -51.24 45.50
C SER A 17 16.52 -50.08 46.07
N GLN A 18 16.90 -49.08 45.24
CA GLN A 18 17.62 -47.88 45.67
C GLN A 18 16.82 -46.60 45.39
N TRP A 19 15.50 -46.68 45.61
CA TRP A 19 14.54 -45.64 45.25
C TRP A 19 14.87 -44.24 45.82
N LYS A 20 15.47 -44.15 47.02
CA LYS A 20 15.88 -42.87 47.64
C LYS A 20 16.96 -42.10 46.85
N LEU A 21 17.91 -42.81 46.23
CA LEU A 21 18.94 -42.16 45.41
C LEU A 21 18.36 -41.75 44.05
N LEU A 22 17.48 -42.57 43.50
CA LEU A 22 16.86 -42.31 42.21
C LEU A 22 15.90 -41.13 42.25
N THR A 23 15.08 -41.00 43.30
CA THR A 23 14.20 -39.83 43.47
C THR A 23 15.02 -38.55 43.54
N SER A 24 16.14 -38.53 44.28
CA SER A 24 17.02 -37.37 44.36
C SER A 24 17.60 -36.96 42.99
N VAL A 25 18.03 -37.93 42.18
CA VAL A 25 18.57 -37.66 40.84
C VAL A 25 17.47 -37.16 39.90
N VAL A 26 16.32 -37.83 39.87
CA VAL A 26 15.18 -37.43 39.04
C VAL A 26 14.69 -36.03 39.41
N LEU A 27 14.62 -35.70 40.70
CA LEU A 27 14.22 -34.38 41.16
C LEU A 27 15.19 -33.28 40.69
N GLY A 28 16.49 -33.56 40.74
CA GLY A 28 17.52 -32.63 40.23
C GLY A 28 17.43 -32.42 38.72
N VAL A 29 17.20 -33.50 37.96
CA VAL A 29 17.02 -33.41 36.49
C VAL A 29 15.75 -32.63 36.15
N ILE A 30 14.63 -32.88 36.82
CA ILE A 30 13.39 -32.13 36.61
C ILE A 30 13.60 -30.65 36.94
N LEU A 31 14.23 -30.34 38.08
CA LEU A 31 14.50 -28.97 38.47
C LEU A 31 15.38 -28.25 37.43
N ALA A 32 16.43 -28.91 36.94
CA ALA A 32 17.28 -28.36 35.89
C ALA A 32 16.51 -28.14 34.58
N CYS A 33 15.72 -29.12 34.13
CA CYS A 33 14.88 -29.00 32.94
C CYS A 33 13.83 -27.88 33.06
N THR A 34 13.20 -27.74 34.24
CA THR A 34 12.23 -26.67 34.50
C THR A 34 12.89 -25.31 34.47
N ILE A 35 14.05 -25.14 35.10
CA ILE A 35 14.78 -23.86 35.08
C ILE A 35 15.19 -23.47 33.66
N ILE A 36 15.74 -24.42 32.90
CA ILE A 36 16.14 -24.17 31.51
C ILE A 36 14.92 -23.81 30.65
N SER A 37 13.85 -24.61 30.72
CA SER A 37 12.61 -24.37 29.95
C SER A 37 11.96 -23.04 30.33
N SER A 38 11.86 -22.75 31.62
CA SER A 38 11.29 -21.49 32.13
C SER A 38 12.11 -20.28 31.70
N SER A 39 13.44 -20.39 31.66
CA SER A 39 14.30 -19.29 31.21
C SER A 39 14.09 -18.98 29.75
N PHE A 40 13.98 -19.99 28.89
CA PHE A 40 13.71 -19.78 27.47
C PHE A 40 12.36 -19.10 27.23
N ILE A 41 11.29 -19.61 27.86
CA ILE A 41 9.95 -19.03 27.72
C ILE A 41 9.91 -17.59 28.26
N TYR A 42 10.53 -17.35 29.42
CA TYR A 42 10.55 -16.01 30.02
C TYR A 42 11.31 -14.98 29.16
N LEU A 43 12.45 -15.37 28.58
CA LEU A 43 13.21 -14.49 27.70
C LEU A 43 12.47 -14.19 26.41
N ASP A 44 11.83 -15.19 25.81
CA ASP A 44 11.00 -15.03 24.60
C ASP A 44 9.85 -14.04 24.85
N SER A 45 9.16 -14.18 25.99
CA SER A 45 8.11 -13.23 26.39
C SER A 45 8.66 -11.82 26.66
N LEU A 46 9.85 -11.70 27.27
CA LEU A 46 10.47 -10.40 27.50
C LEU A 46 10.86 -9.71 26.18
N GLU A 47 11.37 -10.46 25.21
CA GLU A 47 11.72 -9.96 23.89
C GLU A 47 10.48 -9.46 23.14
N GLU A 48 9.40 -10.24 23.14
CA GLU A 48 8.12 -9.85 22.53
C GLU A 48 7.55 -8.58 23.18
N ILE A 49 7.55 -8.50 24.53
CA ILE A 49 7.08 -7.31 25.24
C ILE A 49 7.97 -6.11 24.93
N ALA A 50 9.29 -6.28 24.90
CA ALA A 50 10.23 -5.20 24.60
C ALA A 50 10.08 -4.69 23.17
N LEU A 51 9.86 -5.59 22.21
CA LEU A 51 9.59 -5.23 20.81
C LEU A 51 8.28 -4.46 20.69
N ASN A 52 7.19 -4.96 21.27
CA ASN A 52 5.90 -4.27 21.23
C ASN A 52 6.00 -2.88 21.88
N LEU A 53 6.66 -2.77 23.03
CA LEU A 53 6.88 -1.48 23.69
C LEU A 53 7.72 -0.53 22.83
N ALA A 54 8.75 -1.04 22.16
CA ALA A 54 9.61 -0.23 21.30
C ALA A 54 8.88 0.26 20.04
N LEU A 55 7.94 -0.53 19.51
CA LEU A 55 7.09 -0.15 18.38
C LEU A 55 5.99 0.83 18.78
N ASP A 56 5.44 0.73 19.99
CA ASP A 56 4.38 1.61 20.50
C ASP A 56 4.88 3.01 20.96
N ASP A 57 6.17 3.14 21.30
CA ASP A 57 6.74 4.40 21.85
C ASP A 57 7.10 5.44 20.77
N VAL A 58 6.99 5.06 19.49
CA VAL A 58 7.34 5.88 18.33
C VAL A 58 6.07 6.19 17.52
N PRO A 59 5.89 7.41 16.98
CA PRO A 59 4.75 7.72 16.13
C PRO A 59 4.66 6.76 14.93
N ASP A 60 3.45 6.27 14.64
CA ASP A 60 3.15 5.24 13.63
C ASP A 60 3.89 5.46 12.30
N GLN A 61 4.03 6.71 11.87
CA GLN A 61 4.64 7.08 10.58
C GLN A 61 6.16 6.85 10.48
N GLU A 62 6.89 6.74 11.59
CA GLU A 62 8.34 6.45 11.59
C GLU A 62 8.65 4.96 11.43
N HIS A 63 7.66 4.08 11.64
CA HIS A 63 7.77 2.64 11.43
C HIS A 63 7.12 2.15 10.12
N ASP A 64 6.59 3.07 9.32
CA ASP A 64 5.95 2.76 8.05
C ASP A 64 6.95 2.20 7.02
N LEU A 65 6.67 0.98 6.55
CA LEU A 65 7.40 0.37 5.45
C LEU A 65 6.81 0.82 4.10
N ILE A 66 7.46 1.80 3.47
CA ILE A 66 7.06 2.28 2.15
C ILE A 66 7.72 1.45 1.05
N LEU A 67 6.90 0.75 0.26
CA LEU A 67 7.36 -0.01 -0.90
C LEU A 67 6.90 0.66 -2.19
N GLN A 68 7.86 1.18 -2.95
CA GLN A 68 7.59 1.81 -4.24
C GLN A 68 8.21 0.99 -5.38
N THR A 69 7.41 0.74 -6.41
CA THR A 69 7.89 0.11 -7.63
C THR A 69 7.38 0.86 -8.84
N LYS A 70 8.21 0.94 -9.88
CA LYS A 70 7.81 1.46 -11.19
C LYS A 70 7.41 0.27 -12.03
N ALA A 71 6.12 0.06 -12.17
CA ALA A 71 5.58 -0.91 -13.12
C ALA A 71 5.34 -0.23 -14.48
N GLY A 72 5.49 -0.99 -15.57
CA GLY A 72 5.07 -0.57 -16.90
C GLY A 72 3.53 -0.50 -17.03
N PRO A 73 2.96 -0.57 -18.24
CA PRO A 73 1.50 -0.62 -18.39
C PRO A 73 0.94 -1.82 -17.63
N VAL A 74 0.24 -1.58 -16.53
CA VAL A 74 -0.29 -2.63 -15.66
C VAL A 74 -1.74 -2.88 -16.05
N SER A 75 -2.06 -4.10 -16.48
CA SER A 75 -3.46 -4.54 -16.51
C SER A 75 -3.95 -4.81 -15.09
N GLN A 76 -5.28 -4.81 -14.87
CA GLN A 76 -5.87 -5.18 -13.58
C GLN A 76 -5.32 -6.52 -13.08
N SER A 77 -5.27 -7.53 -13.95
CA SER A 77 -4.74 -8.86 -13.61
C SER A 77 -3.26 -8.86 -13.22
N GLN A 78 -2.45 -8.01 -13.84
CA GLN A 78 -1.03 -7.87 -13.49
C GLN A 78 -0.87 -7.14 -12.15
N TYR A 79 -1.70 -6.13 -11.90
CA TYR A 79 -1.74 -5.44 -10.62
C TYR A 79 -2.13 -6.39 -9.49
N ASP A 80 -3.20 -7.17 -9.66
CA ASP A 80 -3.65 -8.14 -8.66
C ASP A 80 -2.59 -9.22 -8.39
N LEU A 81 -1.89 -9.68 -9.44
CA LEU A 81 -0.78 -10.62 -9.29
C LEU A 81 0.41 -10.00 -8.55
N LEU A 82 0.78 -8.75 -8.87
CA LEU A 82 1.88 -8.05 -8.22
C LEU A 82 1.55 -7.80 -6.74
N ASN A 83 0.35 -7.27 -6.47
CA ASN A 83 -0.13 -6.97 -5.13
C ASN A 83 -0.22 -8.23 -4.28
N SER A 84 -0.76 -9.34 -4.81
CA SER A 84 -0.82 -10.61 -4.08
C SER A 84 0.55 -11.22 -3.84
N THR A 85 1.48 -11.11 -4.80
CA THR A 85 2.85 -11.61 -4.65
C THR A 85 3.62 -10.83 -3.58
N ALA A 86 3.59 -9.49 -3.67
CA ALA A 86 4.19 -8.61 -2.67
C ALA A 86 3.56 -8.84 -1.31
N SER A 87 2.22 -8.91 -1.26
CA SER A 87 1.48 -9.14 -0.04
C SER A 87 1.84 -10.44 0.66
N LYS A 88 2.00 -11.52 -0.12
CA LYS A 88 2.38 -12.84 0.42
C LYS A 88 3.78 -12.84 1.02
N GLN A 89 4.74 -12.16 0.37
CA GLN A 89 6.11 -12.06 0.89
C GLN A 89 6.19 -11.17 2.12
N LEU A 90 5.40 -10.09 2.19
CA LEU A 90 5.35 -9.23 3.36
C LEU A 90 4.71 -9.95 4.55
N SER A 91 3.55 -10.56 4.34
CA SER A 91 2.85 -11.26 5.42
C SER A 91 3.64 -12.44 5.97
N SER A 92 4.55 -13.06 5.20
CA SER A 92 5.41 -14.13 5.72
C SER A 92 6.53 -13.63 6.65
N HIS A 93 6.94 -12.36 6.55
CA HIS A 93 8.06 -11.81 7.31
C HIS A 93 7.62 -10.88 8.43
N ILE A 94 6.62 -10.03 8.16
CA ILE A 94 6.21 -8.94 9.06
C ILE A 94 4.70 -8.96 9.38
N GLY A 95 3.96 -9.97 8.90
CA GLY A 95 2.50 -9.99 9.04
C GLY A 95 1.99 -10.03 10.48
N ASN A 96 2.82 -10.46 11.44
CA ASN A 96 2.48 -10.45 12.86
C ASN A 96 2.70 -9.08 13.54
N LEU A 97 3.44 -8.18 12.89
CA LEU A 97 3.79 -6.85 13.39
C LEU A 97 3.02 -5.74 12.64
N GLU A 98 2.39 -6.09 11.52
CA GLU A 98 1.66 -5.17 10.66
C GLU A 98 0.27 -4.85 11.25
N GLN A 99 -0.01 -3.56 11.44
CA GLN A 99 -1.32 -3.08 11.88
C GLN A 99 -2.25 -2.82 10.69
N ASP A 100 -1.77 -2.03 9.72
CA ASP A 100 -2.53 -1.61 8.55
C ASP A 100 -1.72 -1.80 7.25
N ARG A 101 -2.45 -2.03 6.14
CA ARG A 101 -1.88 -2.11 4.80
C ARG A 101 -2.64 -1.23 3.83
N PHE A 102 -1.94 -0.31 3.20
CA PHE A 102 -2.47 0.49 2.10
C PHE A 102 -1.72 0.20 0.81
N SER A 103 -2.46 0.06 -0.29
CA SER A 103 -1.90 0.00 -1.64
C SER A 103 -2.43 1.18 -2.44
N ALA A 104 -1.57 1.78 -3.24
CA ALA A 104 -1.91 2.88 -4.11
C ALA A 104 -1.27 2.68 -5.47
N ILE A 105 -1.98 3.05 -6.53
CA ILE A 105 -1.42 3.16 -7.87
C ILE A 105 -1.43 4.62 -8.25
N LYS A 106 -0.30 5.11 -8.76
CA LYS A 106 -0.16 6.46 -9.28
C LYS A 106 0.20 6.42 -10.75
N SER A 107 -0.48 7.24 -11.54
CA SER A 107 -0.11 7.49 -12.93
C SER A 107 1.10 8.41 -13.00
N PRO A 108 1.83 8.43 -14.14
CA PRO A 108 2.76 9.51 -14.39
C PRO A 108 2.02 10.86 -14.49
N THR A 109 2.78 11.96 -14.53
CA THR A 109 2.22 13.32 -14.55
C THR A 109 1.74 13.71 -15.94
N PHE A 110 0.59 14.37 -16.02
CA PHE A 110 -0.05 14.90 -17.22
C PHE A 110 -0.10 16.44 -17.16
N PHE A 111 -0.21 17.08 -18.32
CA PHE A 111 -0.57 18.51 -18.41
C PHE A 111 -2.08 18.66 -18.39
N LEU A 112 -2.60 19.57 -17.57
CA LEU A 112 -4.05 19.75 -17.36
C LEU A 112 -4.57 21.01 -18.09
N THR A 113 -5.77 20.94 -18.68
CA THR A 113 -6.50 22.09 -19.23
C THR A 113 -8.02 21.91 -19.12
N GLU A 114 -8.77 23.00 -19.26
CA GLU A 114 -10.25 22.97 -19.34
C GLU A 114 -10.74 22.61 -20.76
N LEU A 115 -11.94 22.00 -20.83
CA LEU A 115 -12.60 21.63 -22.08
C LEU A 115 -13.00 22.89 -22.90
N GLY A 116 -12.76 22.88 -24.21
CA GLY A 116 -13.12 23.99 -25.11
C GLY A 116 -12.00 25.01 -25.39
N PHE A 117 -10.86 24.91 -24.72
CA PHE A 117 -9.67 25.69 -25.05
C PHE A 117 -8.80 25.04 -26.14
N GLU A 118 -9.05 23.78 -26.52
CA GLU A 118 -8.25 22.96 -27.46
C GLU A 118 -7.85 23.63 -28.79
N SER A 119 -8.61 24.64 -29.25
CA SER A 119 -8.45 25.26 -30.57
C SER A 119 -7.35 26.33 -30.68
N ALA A 120 -6.67 26.72 -29.61
CA ALA A 120 -5.58 27.70 -29.72
C ALA A 120 -4.26 27.01 -30.14
N ALA A 121 -3.90 27.19 -31.41
CA ALA A 121 -2.61 26.92 -32.08
C ALA A 121 -1.87 25.63 -31.65
N GLU A 122 -1.75 24.65 -32.53
CA GLU A 122 -0.90 23.48 -32.30
C GLU A 122 0.59 23.85 -32.17
N GLU A 123 1.24 23.49 -31.05
CA GLU A 123 2.68 23.62 -30.81
C GLU A 123 3.35 22.24 -30.82
N LYS A 124 4.39 22.10 -31.63
CA LYS A 124 5.16 20.86 -31.71
C LYS A 124 6.21 20.82 -30.60
N VAL A 125 5.97 20.03 -29.57
CA VAL A 125 6.89 19.83 -28.44
C VAL A 125 7.69 18.55 -28.65
N LYS A 126 9.02 18.66 -28.52
CA LYS A 126 9.92 17.51 -28.59
C LYS A 126 9.95 16.80 -27.24
N VAL A 127 9.33 15.64 -27.16
CA VAL A 127 9.42 14.75 -26.00
C VAL A 127 10.31 13.56 -26.37
N GLY A 128 11.51 13.53 -25.82
CA GLY A 128 12.50 12.49 -26.11
C GLY A 128 12.88 12.47 -27.60
N ALA A 129 12.67 11.32 -28.26
CA ALA A 129 12.99 11.12 -29.67
C ALA A 129 11.81 11.41 -30.64
N ARG A 130 10.61 11.73 -30.14
CA ARG A 130 9.42 12.02 -30.97
C ARG A 130 8.94 13.46 -30.78
N MET A 131 8.43 14.03 -31.87
CA MET A 131 7.76 15.32 -31.88
C MET A 131 6.27 15.06 -31.65
N ILE A 132 5.73 15.57 -30.56
CA ILE A 132 4.30 15.44 -30.22
C ILE A 132 3.68 16.82 -30.46
N THR A 133 2.55 16.85 -31.16
CA THR A 133 1.76 18.06 -31.30
C THR A 133 0.91 18.20 -30.04
N LEU A 134 1.25 19.17 -29.20
CA LEU A 134 0.42 19.59 -28.08
C LEU A 134 -0.32 20.87 -28.51
N PRO A 135 -1.51 21.17 -28.01
CA PRO A 135 -2.09 22.50 -28.24
C PRO A 135 -1.20 23.56 -27.54
N ALA A 136 -1.20 24.83 -27.98
CA ALA A 136 -0.27 25.91 -27.53
C ALA A 136 -0.40 26.24 -26.03
N PHE A 137 -1.31 25.57 -25.33
CA PHE A 137 -1.38 25.43 -23.89
C PHE A 137 -0.20 24.67 -23.28
N SER A 138 0.86 24.34 -24.02
CA SER A 138 2.13 23.90 -23.41
C SER A 138 2.76 24.96 -22.47
N LYS A 139 2.18 26.17 -22.40
CA LYS A 139 2.43 27.17 -21.35
C LYS A 139 1.58 27.02 -20.07
N VAL A 140 0.57 26.14 -20.05
CA VAL A 140 -0.21 25.82 -18.85
C VAL A 140 0.71 25.04 -17.93
N LYS A 141 1.05 25.66 -16.80
CA LYS A 141 1.97 25.11 -15.80
C LYS A 141 1.33 24.03 -14.94
N ASP A 142 0.02 23.85 -15.07
CA ASP A 142 -0.75 22.99 -14.20
C ASP A 142 -0.56 21.53 -14.58
N ARG A 143 -0.20 20.75 -13.57
CA ARG A 143 0.16 19.35 -13.69
C ARG A 143 -0.82 18.54 -12.87
N ALA A 144 -1.28 17.43 -13.45
CA ALA A 144 -2.18 16.50 -12.79
C ALA A 144 -1.58 15.10 -12.77
N TYR A 145 -2.02 14.29 -11.82
CA TYR A 145 -1.77 12.86 -11.78
C TYR A 145 -3.03 12.17 -11.27
N PHE A 146 -3.22 10.93 -11.68
CA PHE A 146 -4.32 10.10 -11.22
C PHE A 146 -3.82 9.13 -10.17
N VAL A 147 -4.60 8.97 -9.12
CA VAL A 147 -4.34 8.00 -8.06
C VAL A 147 -5.53 7.09 -7.92
N SER A 148 -5.28 5.78 -7.87
CA SER A 148 -6.25 4.80 -7.41
C SER A 148 -5.87 4.36 -5.99
N LEU A 149 -6.79 4.59 -5.05
CA LEU A 149 -6.70 4.21 -3.65
C LEU A 149 -7.91 3.31 -3.32
N PRO A 150 -7.73 1.99 -3.18
CA PRO A 150 -8.84 1.06 -2.93
C PRO A 150 -9.65 1.41 -1.67
N SER A 151 -8.99 1.87 -0.61
CA SER A 151 -9.62 2.25 0.66
C SER A 151 -10.02 3.73 0.74
N LEU A 152 -10.12 4.43 -0.40
CA LEU A 152 -10.44 5.87 -0.42
C LEU A 152 -11.81 6.15 0.20
N ASN A 153 -12.84 5.40 -0.19
CA ASN A 153 -14.23 5.63 0.22
C ASN A 153 -14.42 5.55 1.74
N GLU A 154 -13.64 4.72 2.43
CA GLU A 154 -13.68 4.57 3.89
C GLU A 154 -13.08 5.80 4.58
N ASN A 155 -12.10 6.45 3.94
CA ASN A 155 -11.30 7.54 4.48
C ASN A 155 -11.74 8.94 4.02
N ILE A 156 -12.75 9.06 3.16
CA ILE A 156 -13.26 10.34 2.68
C ILE A 156 -14.70 10.61 3.11
N LYS A 157 -15.07 11.89 3.14
CA LYS A 157 -16.45 12.36 3.25
C LYS A 157 -16.81 13.09 1.96
N ILE A 158 -17.86 12.66 1.27
CA ILE A 158 -18.35 13.37 0.08
C ILE A 158 -19.06 14.65 0.52
N LEU A 159 -18.65 15.78 -0.06
CA LEU A 159 -19.29 17.08 0.13
C LEU A 159 -20.32 17.35 -0.97
N SER A 160 -20.02 16.94 -2.20
CA SER A 160 -20.89 17.15 -3.36
C SER A 160 -20.70 16.05 -4.40
N GLY A 161 -21.75 15.72 -5.14
CA GLY A 161 -21.74 14.67 -6.16
C GLY A 161 -21.84 13.25 -5.58
N SER A 162 -21.21 12.29 -6.24
CA SER A 162 -21.20 10.87 -5.86
C SER A 162 -19.78 10.38 -5.60
N SER A 163 -19.61 9.47 -4.63
CA SER A 163 -18.37 8.69 -4.47
C SER A 163 -18.23 7.61 -5.54
N GLU A 164 -19.34 7.17 -6.11
CA GLU A 164 -19.35 6.14 -7.15
C GLU A 164 -19.08 6.77 -8.50
N ILE A 165 -18.04 6.26 -9.16
CA ILE A 165 -17.75 6.60 -10.55
C ILE A 165 -18.84 5.96 -11.42
N PRO A 166 -19.51 6.73 -12.29
CA PRO A 166 -20.55 6.19 -13.15
C PRO A 166 -20.08 5.00 -14.01
N GLU A 167 -20.97 4.03 -14.24
CA GLU A 167 -20.65 2.75 -14.93
C GLU A 167 -20.20 2.93 -16.38
N TYR A 168 -20.57 4.03 -17.02
CA TYR A 168 -20.09 4.34 -18.37
C TYR A 168 -18.60 4.72 -18.40
N TYR A 169 -17.97 4.94 -17.25
CA TYR A 169 -16.53 5.11 -17.12
C TYR A 169 -15.84 3.81 -16.65
N PRO A 170 -14.63 3.51 -17.16
CA PRO A 170 -13.93 4.21 -18.24
C PRO A 170 -14.54 3.87 -19.61
N PHE A 171 -14.62 4.85 -20.51
CA PHE A 171 -14.86 4.60 -21.93
C PHE A 171 -13.77 5.25 -22.77
N PHE A 172 -13.59 4.78 -24.00
CA PHE A 172 -12.58 5.32 -24.90
C PHE A 172 -13.17 5.49 -26.29
N ASP A 173 -12.73 6.56 -26.97
CA ASP A 173 -12.92 6.73 -28.41
C ASP A 173 -11.62 6.38 -29.16
N GLU A 174 -11.51 6.75 -30.44
CA GLU A 174 -10.31 6.45 -31.26
C GLU A 174 -9.04 7.13 -30.74
N LYS A 175 -9.15 8.26 -30.03
CA LYS A 175 -8.02 9.14 -29.64
C LYS A 175 -7.97 9.45 -28.15
N ASN A 176 -9.09 9.42 -27.46
CA ASN A 176 -9.25 9.93 -26.10
C ASN A 176 -9.78 8.86 -25.15
N LEU A 177 -9.28 8.88 -23.93
CA LEU A 177 -9.78 8.08 -22.82
C LEU A 177 -10.63 8.97 -21.92
N TYR A 178 -11.82 8.53 -21.55
CA TYR A 178 -12.70 9.28 -20.66
C TYR A 178 -12.82 8.57 -19.31
N LEU A 179 -12.65 9.32 -18.23
CA LEU A 179 -12.62 8.85 -16.85
C LEU A 179 -13.52 9.71 -15.96
N GLY A 180 -14.14 9.09 -14.96
CA GLY A 180 -14.72 9.81 -13.83
C GLY A 180 -13.70 9.86 -12.68
N ALA A 181 -13.58 11.01 -12.03
CA ALA A 181 -12.66 11.17 -10.90
C ALA A 181 -13.31 11.90 -9.72
N LEU A 182 -12.80 11.60 -8.53
CA LEU A 182 -13.08 12.35 -7.32
C LEU A 182 -11.98 13.37 -7.08
N ILE A 183 -12.34 14.58 -6.67
CA ILE A 183 -11.39 15.66 -6.38
C ILE A 183 -11.50 16.11 -4.93
N SER A 184 -10.38 16.46 -4.31
CA SER A 184 -10.39 17.02 -2.96
C SER A 184 -11.05 18.40 -2.95
N ASN A 185 -11.69 18.78 -1.85
CA ASN A 185 -12.30 20.10 -1.69
C ASN A 185 -11.28 21.22 -1.89
N THR A 186 -10.08 21.06 -1.33
CA THR A 186 -8.99 22.03 -1.47
C THR A 186 -8.60 22.25 -2.94
N SER A 187 -8.49 21.17 -3.71
CA SER A 187 -8.17 21.25 -5.14
C SER A 187 -9.35 21.82 -5.94
N ALA A 188 -10.58 21.43 -5.61
CA ALA A 188 -11.78 21.95 -6.27
C ALA A 188 -11.92 23.47 -6.09
N GLU A 189 -11.67 23.98 -4.88
CA GLU A 189 -11.67 25.43 -4.60
C GLU A 189 -10.53 26.14 -5.33
N LEU A 190 -9.31 25.57 -5.32
CA LEU A 190 -8.14 26.16 -5.97
C LEU A 190 -8.34 26.34 -7.49
N PHE A 191 -8.94 25.34 -8.14
CA PHE A 191 -9.21 25.35 -9.58
C PHE A 191 -10.64 25.79 -9.92
N SER A 192 -11.44 26.21 -8.92
CA SER A 192 -12.86 26.61 -9.09
C SER A 192 -13.74 25.57 -9.79
N LEU A 193 -13.45 24.28 -9.57
CA LEU A 193 -14.13 23.15 -10.21
C LEU A 193 -15.39 22.72 -9.44
N LYS A 194 -16.38 22.24 -10.19
CA LYS A 194 -17.65 21.71 -9.70
C LYS A 194 -17.90 20.30 -10.22
N VAL A 195 -18.85 19.62 -9.59
CA VAL A 195 -19.32 18.31 -10.06
C VAL A 195 -19.95 18.46 -11.45
N GLY A 196 -19.53 17.62 -12.39
CA GLY A 196 -19.90 17.66 -13.80
C GLY A 196 -18.96 18.46 -14.68
N ASP A 197 -18.01 19.22 -14.10
CA ASP A 197 -16.99 19.90 -14.90
C ASP A 197 -16.02 18.87 -15.51
N GLN A 198 -15.51 19.19 -16.70
CA GLN A 198 -14.61 18.33 -17.45
C GLN A 198 -13.25 18.99 -17.67
N MET A 199 -12.21 18.21 -17.40
CA MET A 199 -10.81 18.59 -17.61
C MET A 199 -10.16 17.64 -18.60
N ILE A 200 -9.14 18.13 -19.32
CA ILE A 200 -8.37 17.33 -20.27
C ILE A 200 -6.93 17.25 -19.80
N ALA A 201 -6.44 16.02 -19.71
CA ALA A 201 -5.08 15.69 -19.32
C ALA A 201 -4.30 15.14 -20.53
N PHE A 202 -3.21 15.81 -20.89
CA PHE A 202 -2.33 15.39 -21.99
C PHE A 202 -1.10 14.64 -21.47
N PRO A 203 -0.80 13.44 -22.02
CA PRO A 203 0.38 12.70 -21.63
C PRO A 203 1.64 13.45 -22.08
N THR A 204 2.68 13.41 -21.25
CA THR A 204 3.98 13.96 -21.61
C THR A 204 4.84 12.96 -22.38
N TRP A 205 4.26 11.88 -22.91
CA TRP A 205 4.92 10.82 -23.69
C TRP A 205 4.02 10.39 -24.83
N SER A 206 4.57 9.62 -25.76
CA SER A 206 3.75 8.98 -26.80
C SER A 206 2.99 7.80 -26.20
N ASP A 207 1.68 7.93 -26.10
CA ASP A 207 0.79 6.86 -25.64
C ASP A 207 -0.18 6.42 -26.74
N LYS A 208 -0.98 5.39 -26.45
CA LYS A 208 -2.10 4.94 -27.28
C LYS A 208 -3.18 6.02 -27.40
N TYR A 209 -3.37 6.80 -26.33
CA TYR A 209 -4.35 7.88 -26.26
C TYR A 209 -3.65 9.23 -26.38
N GLU A 210 -4.22 10.14 -27.19
CA GLU A 210 -3.74 11.51 -27.38
C GLU A 210 -4.11 12.39 -26.18
N SER A 211 -5.27 12.15 -25.54
CA SER A 211 -5.68 12.86 -24.33
C SER A 211 -6.56 12.02 -23.42
N ILE A 212 -6.69 12.45 -22.16
CA ILE A 212 -7.57 11.86 -21.16
C ILE A 212 -8.56 12.93 -20.72
N VAL A 213 -9.85 12.73 -20.99
CA VAL A 213 -10.92 13.60 -20.53
C VAL A 213 -11.43 13.09 -19.19
N VAL A 214 -11.51 13.97 -18.21
CA VAL A 214 -11.85 13.63 -16.83
C VAL A 214 -13.06 14.44 -16.43
N GLU A 215 -14.14 13.75 -16.08
CA GLU A 215 -15.32 14.35 -15.48
C GLU A 215 -15.22 14.26 -13.95
N ILE A 216 -15.49 15.39 -13.29
CA ILE A 216 -15.53 15.44 -11.82
C ILE A 216 -16.86 14.86 -11.35
N SER A 217 -16.83 13.61 -10.88
CA SER A 217 -18.01 12.90 -10.37
C SER A 217 -18.40 13.33 -8.95
N GLY A 218 -17.42 13.78 -8.16
CA GLY A 218 -17.63 14.14 -6.76
C GLY A 218 -16.49 14.93 -6.14
N ILE A 219 -16.84 15.76 -5.16
CA ILE A 219 -15.91 16.53 -4.35
C ILE A 219 -15.90 15.95 -2.95
N PHE A 220 -14.71 15.65 -2.43
CA PHE A 220 -14.53 15.00 -1.14
C PHE A 220 -13.64 15.80 -0.18
N GLU A 221 -13.85 15.56 1.11
CA GLU A 221 -13.01 16.03 2.19
C GLU A 221 -12.31 14.83 2.86
N ARG A 222 -11.07 15.04 3.28
CA ARG A 222 -10.26 14.04 3.98
C ARG A 222 -10.84 13.82 5.38
N LYS A 223 -11.11 12.58 5.79
CA LYS A 223 -11.45 12.30 7.19
C LYS A 223 -10.19 12.34 8.05
N PRO A 224 -10.26 12.90 9.27
CA PRO A 224 -9.15 12.83 10.23
C PRO A 224 -8.75 11.39 10.58
N SER A 225 -9.68 10.44 10.53
CA SER A 225 -9.41 9.02 10.81
C SER A 225 -8.54 8.31 9.78
N GLY A 226 -8.26 8.96 8.63
CA GLY A 226 -7.43 8.40 7.55
C GLY A 226 -5.99 8.89 7.57
N GLU A 227 -5.44 9.28 8.73
CA GLU A 227 -4.11 9.90 8.83
C GLU A 227 -3.03 9.13 8.06
N ASN A 228 -2.99 7.80 8.20
CA ASN A 228 -2.00 6.93 7.54
C ASN A 228 -2.12 6.95 6.00
N ILE A 229 -3.35 6.96 5.45
CA ILE A 229 -3.55 7.03 3.99
C ILE A 229 -3.17 8.41 3.44
N TRP A 230 -3.37 9.48 4.22
CA TRP A 230 -2.99 10.84 3.84
C TRP A 230 -1.49 11.07 3.94
N TYR A 231 -0.83 10.49 4.94
CA TYR A 231 0.62 10.49 5.05
C TYR A 231 1.29 9.79 3.85
N LEU A 232 0.74 8.66 3.40
CA LEU A 232 1.17 8.00 2.16
C LEU A 232 1.02 8.93 0.94
N GLU A 233 -0.13 9.61 0.83
CA GLU A 233 -0.37 10.56 -0.26
C GLU A 233 0.64 11.69 -0.28
N GLU A 234 0.89 12.33 0.86
CA GLU A 234 1.79 13.48 0.95
C GLU A 234 3.25 13.09 0.75
N THR A 235 3.70 12.01 1.38
CA THR A 235 5.10 11.58 1.40
C THR A 235 5.52 10.87 0.11
N VAL A 236 4.63 10.08 -0.48
CA VAL A 236 4.97 9.23 -1.64
C VAL A 236 4.36 9.76 -2.92
N LEU A 237 3.06 10.10 -2.89
CA LEU A 237 2.32 10.47 -4.10
C LEU A 237 2.57 11.94 -4.47
N GLY A 238 2.61 12.84 -3.50
CA GLY A 238 2.89 14.27 -3.68
C GLY A 238 4.36 14.55 -4.00
N ALA A 239 5.29 13.96 -3.23
CA ALA A 239 6.73 14.23 -3.34
C ALA A 239 7.33 13.97 -4.74
N SER A 240 6.82 12.98 -5.48
CA SER A 240 7.32 12.65 -6.82
C SER A 240 6.95 13.69 -7.89
N THR A 241 6.17 14.73 -7.58
CA THR A 241 5.85 15.82 -8.54
C THR A 241 6.88 16.95 -8.53
N ALA A 242 7.74 17.03 -7.51
CA ALA A 242 8.76 18.07 -7.37
C ALA A 242 10.12 17.72 -8.01
N SER A 243 10.31 16.47 -8.46
CA SER A 243 11.57 16.08 -9.09
C SER A 243 11.54 16.45 -10.58
N ALA A 244 12.26 17.53 -10.88
CA ALA A 244 12.60 18.02 -12.21
C ALA A 244 13.38 17.00 -13.05
#